data_AF-A0A1I3ZSI9-F1
#
_entry.id   AF-A0A1I3ZSI9-F1
#
_cell.length_a   1.000
_cell.length_b   1.000
_cell.length_c   1.000
_cell.angle_alpha   90.00
_cell.angle_beta   90.00
_cell.angle_gamma   90.00
#
_symmetry.space_group_name_H-M   'P 1'
#
loop_
_entity.id
_entity.type
_entity.pdbx_description
1 polymer ?
#
loop_
_entity_poly.entity_id
_entity_poly.type
_entity_poly.pdbx_seq_one_letter_code
_entity_poly.pdbx_strand_id
1 'polypeptide(L)'
;MTATLLTLLSSLVWWVLYSSIGALFCALIAWVVLRWCEQGPPVFNRVYMACLLWTLLGVLMVAGVAIHVGNVRPPYGELLHSSLLRLVLVIDMLVGVVLLWRLIPRFDQRRIRPTSACLAVAIVMAIVFGVATSVGVT
;
A
#
# COMPACT_ATOMS: atom_id res chain seq x y z
N MET A 1 -3.34 -13.88 30.85
CA MET A 1 -3.38 -13.79 29.38
C MET A 1 -3.02 -15.16 28.81
N THR A 2 -3.82 -15.71 27.89
CA THR A 2 -3.54 -17.02 27.26
C THR A 2 -2.43 -16.90 26.22
N ALA A 3 -1.67 -17.97 25.99
CA ALA A 3 -0.56 -17.98 25.02
C ALA A 3 -1.01 -17.51 23.62
N THR A 4 -2.22 -17.90 23.20
CA THR A 4 -2.84 -17.50 21.92
C THR A 4 -3.02 -15.99 21.79
N LEU A 5 -3.45 -15.32 22.86
CA LEU A 5 -3.62 -13.87 22.87
C LEU A 5 -2.27 -13.14 22.70
N LEU A 6 -1.23 -13.63 23.39
CA LEU A 6 0.13 -13.06 23.26
C LEU A 6 0.66 -13.23 21.84
N THR A 7 0.47 -14.41 21.23
CA THR A 7 0.91 -14.67 19.86
C THR A 7 0.20 -13.75 18.87
N LEU A 8 -1.12 -13.58 18.99
CA LEU A 8 -1.89 -12.69 18.14
C LEU A 8 -1.43 -11.23 18.28
N LEU A 9 -1.29 -10.73 19.51
CA LEU A 9 -0.82 -9.37 19.76
C LEU A 9 0.59 -9.15 19.22
N SER A 10 1.50 -10.10 19.43
CA SER A 10 2.86 -10.04 18.91
C SER A 10 2.87 -9.97 17.38
N SER A 11 2.11 -10.84 16.71
CA SER A 11 2.01 -10.85 15.25
C SER A 11 1.40 -9.56 14.70
N LEU A 12 0.42 -8.98 15.38
CA LEU A 12 -0.24 -7.74 14.98
C LEU A 12 0.68 -6.53 15.14
N VAL A 13 1.44 -6.48 16.23
CA VAL A 13 2.49 -5.46 16.43
C VAL A 13 3.54 -5.56 15.33
N TRP A 14 4.00 -6.77 15.02
CA TRP A 14 5.00 -6.99 13.99
C TRP A 14 4.52 -6.57 12.60
N TRP A 15 3.27 -6.91 12.28
CA TRP A 15 2.62 -6.52 11.04
C TRP A 15 2.52 -4.99 10.90
N VAL A 16 2.12 -4.29 11.95
CA VAL A 16 2.03 -2.82 11.96
C VAL A 16 3.41 -2.17 11.79
N LEU A 17 4.43 -2.67 12.51
CA LEU A 17 5.79 -2.13 12.43
C LEU A 17 6.38 -2.29 11.02
N TYR A 18 6.25 -3.47 10.43
CA TYR A 18 6.77 -3.71 9.07
C TYR A 18 6.03 -2.86 8.02
N SER A 19 4.70 -2.77 8.16
CA SER A 19 3.87 -1.93 7.27
C SER A 19 4.19 -0.43 7.42
N SER A 20 4.57 0.02 8.61
CA SER A 20 4.97 1.41 8.89
C SER A 20 6.25 1.79 8.16
N ILE A 21 7.26 0.91 8.17
CA ILE A 21 8.52 1.12 7.44
C ILE A 21 8.24 1.23 5.94
N GLY A 22 7.50 0.26 5.37
CA GLY A 22 7.12 0.29 3.95
C GLY A 22 6.27 1.51 3.58
N ALA A 23 5.33 1.88 4.45
CA ALA A 23 4.48 3.05 4.27
C ALA A 23 5.29 4.35 4.22
N LEU A 24 6.39 4.45 4.96
CA LEU A 24 7.24 5.63 4.97
C LEU A 24 7.87 5.88 3.60
N PHE A 25 8.38 4.83 2.94
CA PHE A 25 8.90 4.94 1.58
C PHE A 25 7.81 5.30 0.57
N CYS A 26 6.65 4.65 0.65
CA CYS A 26 5.51 4.96 -0.21
C CYS A 26 5.04 6.40 -0.02
N ALA A 27 4.98 6.86 1.24
CA ALA A 27 4.58 8.22 1.60
C ALA A 27 5.59 9.26 1.10
N LEU A 28 6.89 8.98 1.16
CA LEU A 28 7.92 9.86 0.62
C LEU A 28 7.74 10.06 -0.90
N ILE A 29 7.55 8.96 -1.63
CA ILE A 29 7.31 8.99 -3.09
C ILE A 29 6.04 9.76 -3.39
N ALA A 30 4.92 9.39 -2.76
CA ALA A 30 3.63 10.05 -2.96
C ALA A 30 3.68 11.54 -2.61
N TRP A 31 4.40 11.92 -1.55
CA TRP A 31 4.57 13.31 -1.13
C TRP A 31 5.33 14.14 -2.17
N VAL A 32 6.44 13.61 -2.72
CA VAL A 32 7.20 14.28 -3.78
C VAL A 32 6.33 14.47 -5.03
N VAL A 33 5.62 13.42 -5.45
CA VAL A 33 4.74 13.46 -6.62
C VAL A 33 3.62 14.47 -6.44
N LEU A 34 2.94 14.46 -5.29
CA LEU A 34 1.85 15.40 -5.00
C LEU A 34 2.35 16.84 -4.94
N ARG A 35 3.54 17.08 -4.36
CA ARG A 35 4.17 18.40 -4.35
C ARG A 35 4.45 18.92 -5.75
N TRP A 36 4.88 18.06 -6.66
CA TRP A 36 5.08 18.42 -8.07
C TRP A 36 3.78 18.69 -8.82
N CYS A 37 2.75 17.86 -8.63
CA CYS A 37 1.47 18.01 -9.33
C CYS A 37 0.62 19.18 -8.83
N GLU A 38 0.65 19.47 -7.52
CA GLU A 38 -0.27 20.41 -6.89
C GLU A 38 0.34 21.77 -6.54
N GLN A 39 1.66 21.94 -6.69
CA GLN A 39 2.47 23.14 -6.39
C GLN A 39 2.35 23.72 -4.96
N GLY A 40 1.48 23.17 -4.11
CA GLY A 40 1.37 23.46 -2.68
C GLY A 40 1.81 22.24 -1.85
N PRO A 41 2.48 22.44 -0.69
CA PRO A 41 3.01 21.32 0.10
C PRO A 41 1.88 20.59 0.85
N PRO A 42 1.57 19.31 0.52
CA PRO A 42 0.68 18.52 1.36
C PRO A 42 1.38 18.22 2.70
N VAL A 43 0.61 18.20 3.78
CA VAL A 43 1.13 17.86 5.10
C VAL A 43 1.60 16.40 5.09
N PHE A 44 2.91 16.17 5.26
CA PHE A 44 3.52 14.84 5.21
C PHE A 44 2.80 13.84 6.12
N ASN A 45 2.39 14.27 7.31
CA ASN A 45 1.65 13.43 8.27
C ASN A 45 0.37 12.82 7.68
N ARG A 46 -0.38 13.58 6.86
CA ARG A 46 -1.62 13.07 6.23
C ARG A 46 -1.34 12.10 5.09
N VAL A 47 -0.30 12.39 4.30
CA VAL A 47 0.18 11.49 3.24
C VAL A 47 0.65 10.18 3.85
N TYR A 48 1.43 10.26 4.93
CA TYR A 48 1.90 9.09 5.68
C TYR A 48 0.75 8.25 6.23
N MET A 49 -0.24 8.87 6.88
CA MET A 49 -1.40 8.14 7.40
C MET A 49 -2.18 7.43 6.29
N ALA A 50 -2.37 8.07 5.13
CA ALA A 50 -3.03 7.46 3.97
C ALA A 50 -2.23 6.27 3.43
N CYS A 51 -0.91 6.43 3.25
CA CYS A 51 -0.03 5.35 2.80
C CYS A 51 0.05 4.21 3.82
N LEU A 52 0.03 4.49 5.12
CA LEU A 52 0.07 3.46 6.17
C LEU A 52 -1.20 2.60 6.19
N LEU A 53 -2.38 3.23 6.07
CA LEU A 53 -3.63 2.48 5.95
C LEU A 53 -3.69 1.69 4.64
N TRP A 54 -3.16 2.25 3.56
CA TRP A 54 -3.09 1.56 2.28
C TRP A 54 -2.16 0.34 2.36
N THR A 55 -0.95 0.46 2.91
CA THR A 55 -0.04 -0.69 3.03
C THR A 55 -0.56 -1.77 3.98
N LEU A 56 -1.21 -1.39 5.09
CA LEU A 56 -1.87 -2.36 5.97
C LEU A 56 -2.94 -3.14 5.22
N LEU A 57 -3.83 -2.45 4.49
CA LEU A 57 -4.88 -3.11 3.71
C LEU A 57 -4.29 -3.98 2.59
N GLY A 58 -3.29 -3.49 1.86
CA GLY A 58 -2.64 -4.22 0.78
C GLY A 58 -1.98 -5.52 1.26
N VAL A 59 -1.25 -5.47 2.38
CA VAL A 59 -0.66 -6.67 2.99
C VAL A 59 -1.74 -7.67 3.40
N LEU A 60 -2.84 -7.20 4.00
CA LEU A 60 -3.96 -8.08 4.37
C LEU A 60 -4.61 -8.74 3.16
N MET A 61 -4.81 -7.97 2.08
CA MET A 61 -5.41 -8.47 0.84
C MET A 61 -4.52 -9.52 0.17
N VAL A 62 -3.22 -9.23 0.01
CA VAL A 62 -2.26 -10.16 -0.60
C VAL A 62 -2.09 -11.43 0.25
N ALA A 63 -1.99 -11.29 1.58
CA ALA A 63 -1.93 -12.44 2.48
C ALA A 63 -3.21 -13.29 2.41
N GLY A 64 -4.39 -12.66 2.32
CA GLY A 64 -5.66 -13.34 2.13
C GLY A 64 -5.70 -14.16 0.84
N VAL A 65 -5.23 -13.61 -0.27
CA VAL A 65 -5.12 -14.35 -1.55
C VAL A 65 -4.13 -15.50 -1.43
N ALA A 66 -2.96 -15.29 -0.82
CA ALA A 66 -1.96 -16.34 -0.64
C ALA A 66 -2.50 -17.53 0.17
N ILE A 67 -3.28 -17.27 1.22
CA ILE A 67 -3.96 -18.29 2.01
C ILE A 67 -5.04 -19.00 1.18
N HIS A 68 -5.86 -18.25 0.44
CA HIS A 68 -6.94 -18.82 -0.38
C HIS A 68 -6.43 -19.68 -1.54
N VAL A 69 -5.32 -19.30 -2.16
CA VAL A 69 -4.69 -20.06 -3.26
C VAL A 69 -3.84 -21.22 -2.73
N GLY A 70 -3.52 -21.24 -1.43
CA GLY A 70 -2.76 -22.31 -0.77
C GLY A 70 -1.25 -22.27 -1.03
N ASN A 71 -0.77 -21.31 -1.83
CA ASN A 71 0.65 -21.14 -2.14
C ASN A 71 1.29 -20.10 -1.19
N VAL A 72 1.61 -20.56 0.01
CA VAL A 72 2.27 -19.76 1.06
C VAL A 72 3.79 -19.92 1.04
N ARG A 73 4.33 -20.73 0.12
CA ARG A 73 5.75 -21.05 -0.03
C ARG A 73 6.20 -20.82 -1.48
N PRO A 74 7.47 -20.43 -1.70
CA PRO A 74 8.01 -20.33 -3.06
C PRO A 74 7.96 -21.70 -3.76
N PRO A 75 7.73 -21.77 -5.09
CA PRO A 75 7.83 -20.68 -6.09
C PRO A 75 6.53 -19.86 -6.28
N TYR A 76 6.66 -18.53 -6.27
CA TYR A 76 5.53 -17.58 -6.41
C TYR A 76 5.05 -17.37 -7.86
N GLY A 77 5.63 -18.05 -8.84
CA GLY A 77 5.28 -17.89 -10.26
C GLY A 77 3.81 -18.21 -10.58
N GLU A 78 3.28 -19.27 -9.96
CA GLU A 78 1.87 -19.66 -10.05
C GLU A 78 0.94 -18.58 -9.46
N LEU A 79 1.38 -17.90 -8.40
CA LEU A 79 0.62 -16.82 -7.77
C LEU A 79 0.49 -15.60 -8.69
N LEU A 80 1.58 -15.25 -9.40
CA LEU A 80 1.63 -14.13 -10.36
C LEU A 80 0.79 -14.37 -11.62
N HIS A 81 0.60 -15.63 -12.01
CA HIS A 81 -0.29 -16.00 -13.12
C HIS A 81 -1.77 -16.03 -12.74
N SER A 82 -2.09 -16.05 -11.44
CA SER A 82 -3.47 -16.14 -10.97
C SER A 82 -4.28 -14.87 -11.27
N SER A 83 -5.49 -15.05 -11.79
CA SER A 83 -6.45 -13.96 -12.03
C SER A 83 -6.92 -13.28 -10.73
N LEU A 84 -6.92 -14.03 -9.62
CA LEU A 84 -7.25 -13.54 -8.29
C LEU A 84 -6.25 -12.49 -7.79
N LEU A 85 -4.95 -12.74 -7.92
CA LEU A 85 -3.93 -11.77 -7.52
C LEU A 85 -4.07 -10.47 -8.32
N ARG A 86 -4.32 -10.57 -9.64
CA ARG A 86 -4.52 -9.40 -10.50
C ARG A 86 -5.75 -8.59 -10.08
N LEU A 87 -6.86 -9.25 -9.79
CA LEU A 87 -8.09 -8.59 -9.34
C LEU A 87 -7.83 -7.86 -8.01
N VAL A 88 -7.13 -8.51 -7.08
CA VAL A 88 -6.77 -7.90 -5.79
C VAL A 88 -5.81 -6.73 -5.95
N LEU A 89 -4.83 -6.80 -6.86
CA LEU A 89 -3.95 -5.66 -7.17
C LEU A 89 -4.73 -4.47 -7.73
N VAL A 90 -5.75 -4.71 -8.58
CA VAL A 90 -6.64 -3.64 -9.09
C VAL A 90 -7.47 -3.04 -7.95
N ILE A 91 -8.01 -3.86 -7.06
CA ILE A 91 -8.73 -3.39 -5.87
C ILE A 91 -7.80 -2.56 -4.98
N ASP A 92 -6.58 -3.04 -4.72
CA ASP A 92 -5.60 -2.34 -3.91
C ASP A 92 -5.25 -0.96 -4.50
N MET A 93 -5.11 -0.88 -5.83
CA MET A 93 -4.90 0.38 -6.53
C MET A 93 -6.08 1.35 -6.32
N LEU A 94 -7.33 0.88 -6.43
CA LEU A 94 -8.53 1.69 -6.18
C LEU A 94 -8.60 2.17 -4.73
N VAL A 95 -8.28 1.28 -3.77
CA VAL A 95 -8.21 1.61 -2.35
C VAL A 95 -7.17 2.69 -2.09
N GLY A 96 -5.96 2.55 -2.65
CA GLY A 96 -4.91 3.57 -2.55
C GLY A 96 -5.37 4.94 -3.05
N VAL A 97 -6.05 5.00 -4.20
CA VAL A 97 -6.57 6.26 -4.76
C VAL A 97 -7.63 6.87 -3.85
N VAL A 98 -8.59 6.07 -3.38
CA VAL A 98 -9.66 6.54 -2.50
C VAL A 98 -9.11 7.04 -1.16
N LEU A 99 -8.12 6.35 -0.59
CA LEU A 99 -7.49 6.77 0.66
C LEU A 99 -6.74 8.10 0.49
N LEU A 100 -5.89 8.22 -0.53
CA LEU A 100 -5.16 9.47 -0.81
C LEU A 100 -6.12 10.63 -1.12
N TRP A 101 -7.18 10.36 -1.89
CA TRP A 101 -8.19 11.38 -2.22
C TRP A 101 -9.01 11.82 -1.01
N ARG A 102 -9.33 10.92 -0.07
CA ARG A 102 -10.19 11.22 1.09
C ARG A 102 -9.40 11.78 2.28
N LEU A 103 -8.21 11.25 2.56
CA LEU A 103 -7.42 11.59 3.76
C LEU A 103 -6.49 12.80 3.57
N ILE A 104 -6.28 13.27 2.35
CA ILE A 104 -5.49 14.46 2.08
C ILE A 104 -6.42 15.62 1.67
N PRO A 105 -7.03 16.35 2.63
CA PRO A 105 -7.59 17.66 2.34
C PRO A 105 -6.45 18.61 1.99
N ARG A 106 -6.57 19.28 0.84
CA ARG A 106 -5.74 20.43 0.46
C ARG A 106 -5.90 21.53 1.51
N PHE A 107 -4.83 22.31 1.74
CA PHE A 107 -4.77 23.37 2.77
C PHE A 107 -5.85 24.46 2.60
N ASP A 108 -6.54 24.49 1.45
CA ASP A 108 -7.44 25.56 1.00
C ASP A 108 -8.87 25.08 0.66
N GLN A 109 -9.46 24.19 1.48
CA GLN A 109 -10.87 23.72 1.41
C GLN A 109 -11.39 23.07 0.10
N ARG A 110 -10.58 22.94 -0.97
CA ARG A 110 -10.94 22.20 -2.19
C ARG A 110 -10.28 20.82 -2.21
N ARG A 111 -11.05 19.76 -2.55
CA ARG A 111 -10.51 18.40 -2.72
C ARG A 111 -9.40 18.37 -3.77
N ILE A 112 -8.38 17.55 -3.53
CA ILE A 112 -7.31 17.21 -4.47
C ILE A 112 -7.92 16.68 -5.76
N ARG A 113 -7.27 16.98 -6.90
CA ARG A 113 -7.72 16.44 -8.19
C ARG A 113 -7.56 14.91 -8.16
N PRO A 114 -8.60 14.12 -8.48
CA PRO A 114 -8.48 12.66 -8.48
C PRO A 114 -7.36 12.18 -9.42
N THR A 115 -7.02 12.96 -10.45
CA THR A 115 -5.91 12.70 -11.37
C THR A 115 -4.53 12.67 -10.69
N SER A 116 -4.24 13.58 -9.76
CA SER A 116 -2.95 13.62 -9.07
C SER A 116 -2.82 12.49 -8.04
N ALA A 117 -3.92 12.14 -7.36
CA ALA A 117 -3.97 10.97 -6.48
C ALA A 117 -3.74 9.66 -7.25
N CYS A 118 -4.38 9.52 -8.42
CA CYS A 118 -4.17 8.37 -9.30
C CYS A 118 -2.72 8.25 -9.78
N LEU A 119 -2.12 9.37 -10.22
CA LEU A 119 -0.73 9.39 -10.68
C LEU A 119 0.25 9.02 -9.55
N ALA A 120 0.03 9.53 -8.32
CA ALA A 120 0.85 9.16 -7.17
C ALA A 120 0.77 7.66 -6.85
N VAL A 121 -0.43 7.08 -6.83
CA VAL A 121 -0.63 5.63 -6.64
C VAL A 121 0.05 4.82 -7.72
N ALA A 122 -0.11 5.21 -8.98
CA ALA A 122 0.48 4.51 -10.11
C ALA A 122 2.01 4.46 -10.03
N ILE A 123 2.65 5.58 -9.65
CA ILE A 123 4.10 5.64 -9.48
C ILE A 123 4.57 4.75 -8.32
N VAL A 124 3.89 4.82 -7.17
CA VAL A 124 4.23 3.97 -6.01
C VAL A 124 4.12 2.50 -6.38
N MET A 125 3.01 2.10 -7.03
CA MET A 125 2.81 0.73 -7.48
C MET A 125 3.86 0.28 -8.50
N ALA A 126 4.20 1.12 -9.48
CA ALA A 126 5.22 0.78 -10.47
C ALA A 126 6.59 0.53 -9.83
N ILE A 127 6.98 1.36 -8.87
CA ILE A 127 8.26 1.22 -8.15
C ILE A 127 8.24 -0.04 -7.27
N VAL A 128 7.20 -0.21 -6.45
CA VAL A 128 7.11 -1.34 -5.51
C VAL A 128 7.00 -2.67 -6.25
N PHE A 129 6.18 -2.75 -7.29
CA PHE A 129 6.06 -3.95 -8.13
C PHE A 129 7.36 -4.22 -8.90
N GLY A 130 8.02 -3.18 -9.42
CA GLY A 130 9.34 -3.30 -10.06
C GLY A 130 10.39 -3.89 -9.12
N VAL A 131 10.47 -3.42 -7.87
CA VAL A 131 11.38 -3.97 -6.86
C VAL A 131 10.99 -5.39 -6.47
N ALA A 132 9.70 -5.67 -6.27
CA ALA A 132 9.24 -7.00 -5.88
C ALA A 132 9.52 -8.05 -6.97
N THR A 133 9.32 -7.69 -8.24
CA THR A 133 9.62 -8.57 -9.38
C THR A 133 11.11 -8.71 -9.63
N SER A 134 11.92 -7.66 -9.44
CA SER A 134 13.38 -7.79 -9.62
C SER A 134 14.04 -8.65 -8.55
N VAL A 135 13.57 -8.56 -7.30
CA VAL A 135 14.07 -9.38 -6.17
C VAL A 135 13.48 -10.79 -6.20
N GLY A 136 12.25 -10.96 -6.70
CA GLY A 136 11.58 -12.27 -6.76
C GLY A 136 11.96 -13.17 -7.95
N VAL A 137 12.75 -12.66 -8.90
CA VAL A 137 13.22 -13.39 -10.11
C VAL A 137 14.67 -13.87 -9.97
N THR A 138 15.40 -13.45 -8.92
CA THR A 138 16.72 -13.98 -8.54
C THR A 138 16.61 -15.08 -7.50
#